data_AF-A0A1C0BUM7-F1
#
_entry.id   AF-A0A1C0BUM7-F1
#
_cell.length_a   1.000
_cell.length_b   1.000
_cell.length_c   1.000
_cell.angle_alpha   90.00
_cell.angle_beta   90.00
_cell.angle_gamma   90.00
#
_symmetry.space_group_name_H-M   'P 1'
#
loop_
_entity.id
_entity.type
_entity.pdbx_description
1 polymer ?
#
loop_
_entity_poly.entity_id
_entity_poly.type
_entity_poly.pdbx_seq_one_letter_code
_entity_poly.pdbx_strand_id
1 'polypeptide(L)'
;MELREDSKLQIEIHGKIERRDYHVLTMLYYPLIHESAYVLYEIMAALADEKMSFENHLILVKVSGLSIEVIERERKVLEKYQLLKTYYSEKLDRYIYELYPPKKANDFLEHEVFGRMYLDLLGEQVFRFQKQAFLQESLRKQEYKDVSECISDVIREGWNEHFENTFSKMQEEIQESRDGSEIIFNYDAFLLNFKNVWPPKKRSAKLLKEIGRIATLYGIHPQTMRGIVSRSLDKDGNLDVDGMRKRAANSKAKYETDEVNIYKWPPVRFLQNKQKGVEPSRYDKETIRILLEEYKLHPEVVNVLIDYVLQKANQRFPRNFVESIAGSWLRSNIETYEQAVAYMHNPTKTNQDDKVLISYEEEDTMSEDERSRIIEEIQKRRESHGKD
;
A
#
# COMPACT_ATOMS: atom_id res chain seq x y z
N MET A 1 1.50 -17.00 -36.40
CA MET A 1 1.57 -18.13 -35.46
C MET A 1 0.16 -18.33 -34.95
N GLU A 2 -0.39 -19.53 -35.10
CA GLU A 2 -1.78 -19.83 -34.67
C GLU A 2 -1.84 -19.93 -33.14
N LEU A 3 -2.90 -19.41 -32.54
CA LEU A 3 -3.11 -19.44 -31.10
C LEU A 3 -3.54 -20.85 -30.67
N ARG A 4 -2.91 -21.40 -29.63
CA ARG A 4 -3.25 -22.73 -29.07
C ARG A 4 -3.73 -22.61 -27.63
N GLU A 5 -4.58 -23.53 -27.18
CA GLU A 5 -5.12 -23.54 -25.82
C GLU A 5 -4.03 -23.62 -24.73
N ASP A 6 -2.94 -24.33 -25.02
CA ASP A 6 -1.78 -24.52 -24.13
C ASP A 6 -0.77 -23.36 -24.18
N SER A 7 -0.97 -22.38 -25.06
CA SER A 7 -0.06 -21.24 -25.19
C SER A 7 -0.07 -20.40 -23.92
N LYS A 8 1.12 -19.99 -23.44
CA LYS A 8 1.21 -19.29 -22.16
C LYS A 8 0.65 -17.88 -22.23
N LEU A 9 0.06 -17.41 -21.14
CA LEU A 9 -0.75 -16.20 -21.09
C LEU A 9 -0.53 -15.44 -19.78
N GLN A 10 -0.53 -14.12 -19.88
CA GLN A 10 -0.63 -13.19 -18.75
C GLN A 10 -1.55 -12.03 -19.15
N ILE A 11 -2.45 -11.63 -18.24
CA ILE A 11 -3.42 -10.56 -18.49
C ILE A 11 -3.21 -9.45 -17.46
N GLU A 12 -3.15 -8.20 -17.92
CA GLU A 12 -2.95 -7.02 -17.08
C GLU A 12 -3.93 -5.92 -17.49
N ILE A 13 -4.42 -5.15 -16.51
CA ILE A 13 -5.24 -3.96 -16.76
C ILE A 13 -4.35 -2.73 -16.71
N HIS A 14 -4.34 -1.96 -17.80
CA HIS A 14 -3.66 -0.68 -17.86
C HIS A 14 -4.57 0.44 -17.31
N GLY A 15 -4.54 0.60 -15.99
CA GLY A 15 -5.30 1.63 -15.27
C GLY A 15 -6.36 1.02 -14.35
N LYS A 16 -7.54 1.63 -14.30
CA LYS A 16 -8.69 1.13 -13.55
C LYS A 16 -9.95 1.26 -14.40
N ILE A 17 -10.79 0.22 -14.38
CA ILE A 17 -12.09 0.22 -15.04
C ILE A 17 -13.15 0.64 -14.02
N GLU A 18 -13.82 1.76 -14.26
CA GLU A 18 -14.84 2.33 -13.37
C GLU A 18 -16.26 1.98 -13.81
N ARG A 19 -17.26 2.16 -12.92
CA ARG A 19 -18.68 1.90 -13.24
C ARG A 19 -19.16 2.61 -14.51
N ARG A 20 -18.66 3.82 -14.77
CA ARG A 20 -19.02 4.59 -15.97
C ARG A 20 -18.47 3.97 -17.25
N ASP A 21 -17.31 3.33 -17.17
CA ASP A 21 -16.67 2.68 -18.31
C ASP A 21 -17.52 1.52 -18.82
N TYR A 22 -18.15 0.75 -17.91
CA TYR A 22 -19.11 -0.29 -18.30
C TYR A 22 -20.31 0.28 -19.06
N HIS A 23 -20.83 1.47 -18.70
CA HIS A 23 -21.90 2.08 -19.49
C HIS A 23 -21.43 2.44 -20.90
N VAL A 24 -20.21 2.94 -21.06
CA VAL A 24 -19.63 3.24 -22.39
C VAL A 24 -19.42 1.93 -23.16
N LEU A 25 -18.86 0.91 -22.52
CA LEU A 25 -18.64 -0.40 -23.13
C LEU A 25 -19.95 -0.99 -23.65
N THR A 26 -21.01 -1.00 -22.84
CA THR A 26 -22.31 -1.57 -23.21
C THR A 26 -23.08 -0.71 -24.20
N MET A 27 -23.11 0.62 -24.03
CA MET A 27 -23.97 1.48 -24.86
C MET A 27 -23.31 1.89 -26.17
N LEU A 28 -21.97 1.99 -26.20
CA LEU A 28 -21.22 2.51 -27.36
C LEU A 28 -20.38 1.42 -28.05
N TYR A 29 -19.65 0.60 -27.31
CA TYR A 29 -18.77 -0.41 -27.92
C TYR A 29 -19.50 -1.70 -28.31
N TYR A 30 -20.40 -2.23 -27.48
CA TYR A 30 -21.10 -3.49 -27.73
C TYR A 30 -21.77 -3.56 -29.12
N PRO A 31 -22.46 -2.50 -29.62
CA PRO A 31 -23.02 -2.53 -30.97
C PRO A 31 -21.98 -2.72 -32.08
N LEU A 32 -20.73 -2.31 -31.85
CA LEU A 32 -19.64 -2.36 -32.83
C LEU A 32 -18.75 -3.62 -32.71
N ILE A 33 -18.57 -4.14 -31.49
CA ILE A 33 -17.70 -5.30 -31.23
C ILE A 33 -18.47 -6.62 -31.13
N HIS A 34 -19.77 -6.55 -30.87
CA HIS A 34 -20.68 -7.68 -30.70
C HIS A 34 -20.37 -8.61 -29.51
N GLU A 35 -21.25 -9.60 -29.31
CA GLU A 35 -21.34 -10.41 -28.09
C GLU A 35 -20.03 -11.12 -27.72
N SER A 36 -19.39 -11.82 -28.66
CA SER A 36 -18.21 -12.64 -28.35
C SER A 36 -17.01 -11.80 -27.91
N ALA A 37 -16.76 -10.65 -28.55
CA ALA A 37 -15.69 -9.75 -28.13
C ALA A 37 -16.01 -9.07 -26.79
N TYR A 38 -17.27 -8.71 -26.57
CA TYR A 38 -17.71 -8.15 -25.29
C TYR A 38 -17.51 -9.13 -24.13
N VAL A 39 -17.97 -10.38 -24.28
CA VAL A 39 -17.79 -11.44 -23.28
C VAL A 39 -16.30 -11.71 -23.02
N LEU A 40 -15.49 -11.74 -24.07
CA LEU A 40 -14.05 -11.93 -23.94
C LEU A 40 -13.40 -10.80 -23.12
N TYR A 41 -13.76 -9.54 -23.39
CA TYR A 41 -13.24 -8.40 -22.65
C TYR A 41 -13.65 -8.45 -21.16
N GLU A 42 -14.92 -8.72 -20.86
CA GLU A 42 -15.42 -8.80 -19.48
C GLU A 42 -14.72 -9.90 -18.68
N ILE A 43 -14.54 -11.09 -19.26
CA ILE A 43 -13.86 -12.21 -18.58
C ILE A 43 -12.39 -11.87 -18.34
N MET A 44 -11.70 -11.32 -19.35
CA MET A 44 -10.30 -10.91 -19.18
C MET A 44 -10.15 -9.82 -18.11
N ALA A 45 -11.08 -8.85 -18.05
CA ALA A 45 -11.08 -7.81 -17.04
C ALA A 45 -11.31 -8.39 -15.64
N ALA A 46 -12.27 -9.29 -15.46
CA ALA A 46 -12.53 -9.96 -14.18
C ALA A 46 -11.32 -10.78 -13.69
N LEU A 47 -10.71 -11.55 -14.58
CA LEU A 47 -9.53 -12.36 -14.27
C LEU A 47 -8.30 -11.51 -13.87
N ALA A 48 -8.13 -10.35 -14.52
CA ALA A 48 -7.01 -9.46 -14.23
C ALA A 48 -7.21 -8.65 -12.93
N ASP A 49 -8.45 -8.28 -12.58
CA ASP A 49 -8.76 -7.54 -11.35
C ASP A 49 -8.51 -8.39 -10.08
N GLU A 50 -8.84 -9.68 -10.13
CA GLU A 50 -8.60 -10.63 -9.02
C GLU A 50 -7.14 -11.10 -8.90
N LYS A 51 -6.24 -10.64 -9.79
CA LYS A 51 -4.83 -11.09 -9.88
C LYS A 51 -4.69 -12.62 -9.90
N MET A 52 -5.66 -13.30 -10.51
CA MET A 52 -5.63 -14.76 -10.58
C MET A 52 -4.47 -15.20 -11.46
N SER A 53 -3.64 -16.11 -10.96
CA SER A 53 -2.60 -16.73 -11.76
C SER A 53 -3.21 -17.86 -12.59
N PHE A 54 -3.12 -17.77 -13.91
CA PHE A 54 -3.41 -18.86 -14.82
C PHE A 54 -2.36 -18.87 -15.93
N GLU A 55 -1.98 -20.06 -16.36
CA GLU A 55 -0.80 -20.21 -17.22
C GLU A 55 -1.15 -20.17 -18.70
N ASN A 56 -2.38 -20.46 -19.12
CA ASN A 56 -2.74 -20.67 -20.52
C ASN A 56 -4.18 -20.23 -20.84
N HIS A 57 -4.56 -20.36 -22.12
CA HIS A 57 -5.84 -19.88 -22.65
C HIS A 57 -7.03 -20.79 -22.30
N LEU A 58 -6.80 -21.94 -21.66
CA LEU A 58 -7.85 -22.90 -21.31
C LEU A 58 -8.91 -22.27 -20.40
N ILE A 59 -8.51 -21.42 -19.45
CA ILE A 59 -9.49 -20.76 -18.56
C ILE A 59 -10.42 -19.84 -19.35
N LEU A 60 -9.89 -19.12 -20.35
CA LEU A 60 -10.70 -18.25 -21.21
C LEU A 60 -11.70 -19.09 -22.00
N VAL A 61 -11.27 -20.21 -22.59
CA VAL A 61 -12.16 -21.14 -23.31
C VAL A 61 -13.25 -21.69 -22.40
N LYS A 62 -12.90 -22.15 -21.19
CA LYS A 62 -13.84 -22.80 -20.27
C LYS A 62 -14.85 -21.81 -19.67
N VAL A 63 -14.41 -20.61 -19.29
CA VAL A 63 -15.28 -19.61 -18.66
C VAL A 63 -16.15 -18.89 -19.69
N SER A 64 -15.59 -18.56 -20.86
CA SER A 64 -16.33 -17.85 -21.91
C SER A 64 -17.23 -18.76 -22.74
N GLY A 65 -16.94 -20.06 -22.78
CA GLY A 65 -17.58 -21.00 -23.72
C GLY A 65 -17.19 -20.78 -25.18
N LEU A 66 -16.24 -19.88 -25.47
CA LEU A 66 -15.75 -19.59 -26.81
C LEU A 66 -14.65 -20.57 -27.21
N SER A 67 -14.62 -20.99 -28.47
CA SER A 67 -13.52 -21.78 -29.00
C SER A 67 -12.25 -20.94 -29.14
N ILE A 68 -11.07 -21.58 -29.20
CA ILE A 68 -9.79 -20.88 -29.31
C ILE A 68 -9.70 -20.04 -30.59
N GLU A 69 -10.32 -20.50 -31.68
CA GLU A 69 -10.36 -19.78 -32.95
C GLU A 69 -11.23 -18.52 -32.85
N VAL A 70 -12.34 -18.60 -32.10
CA VAL A 70 -13.18 -17.43 -31.82
C VAL A 70 -12.42 -16.44 -30.95
N ILE A 71 -11.74 -16.91 -29.90
CA ILE A 71 -10.90 -16.05 -29.06
C ILE A 71 -9.83 -15.33 -29.89
N GLU A 72 -9.13 -16.03 -30.79
CA GLU A 72 -8.11 -15.40 -31.64
C GLU A 72 -8.72 -14.31 -32.55
N ARG A 73 -9.90 -14.57 -33.11
CA ARG A 73 -10.63 -13.61 -33.96
C ARG A 73 -11.10 -12.40 -33.16
N GLU A 74 -11.76 -12.62 -32.01
CA GLU A 74 -12.31 -11.54 -31.18
C GLU A 74 -11.22 -10.73 -30.47
N ARG A 75 -10.08 -11.34 -30.13
CA ARG A 75 -8.87 -10.63 -29.68
C ARG A 75 -8.47 -9.55 -30.69
N LYS A 76 -8.45 -9.87 -31.98
CA LYS A 76 -8.14 -8.91 -33.07
C LYS A 76 -9.22 -7.83 -33.19
N VAL A 77 -10.48 -8.11 -32.83
CA VAL A 77 -11.54 -7.11 -32.77
C VAL A 77 -11.26 -6.13 -31.64
N LEU A 78 -11.00 -6.63 -30.42
CA LEU A 78 -10.67 -5.80 -29.25
C LEU A 78 -9.43 -4.91 -29.51
N GLU A 79 -8.43 -5.42 -30.22
CA GLU A 79 -7.27 -4.63 -30.66
C GLU A 79 -7.64 -3.47 -31.58
N LYS A 80 -8.49 -3.71 -32.59
CA LYS A 80 -8.95 -2.66 -33.52
C LYS A 80 -9.69 -1.54 -32.80
N TYR A 81 -10.44 -1.87 -31.77
CA TYR A 81 -11.20 -0.92 -30.96
C TYR A 81 -10.39 -0.34 -29.79
N GLN A 82 -9.08 -0.62 -29.73
CA GLN A 82 -8.15 -0.11 -28.70
C GLN A 82 -8.53 -0.52 -27.27
N LEU A 83 -9.27 -1.61 -27.11
CA LEU A 83 -9.62 -2.19 -25.81
C LEU A 83 -8.55 -3.19 -25.33
N LEU A 84 -7.72 -3.66 -26.24
CA LEU A 84 -6.68 -4.65 -25.96
C LEU A 84 -5.40 -4.31 -26.73
N LYS A 85 -4.24 -4.52 -26.10
CA LYS A 85 -2.97 -4.69 -26.81
C LYS A 85 -2.41 -6.05 -26.48
N THR A 86 -1.86 -6.70 -27.49
CA THR A 86 -1.22 -8.00 -27.34
C THR A 86 0.26 -7.92 -27.63
N TYR A 87 1.05 -8.56 -26.77
CA TYR A 87 2.46 -8.82 -26.98
C TYR A 87 2.69 -10.33 -26.98
N TYR A 88 3.62 -10.78 -27.81
CA TYR A 88 4.01 -12.19 -27.86
C TYR A 88 5.54 -12.29 -27.88
N SER A 89 6.09 -13.20 -27.08
CA SER A 89 7.52 -13.48 -27.01
C SER A 89 7.79 -14.91 -27.46
N GLU A 90 8.43 -15.07 -28.63
CA GLU A 90 8.87 -16.38 -29.14
C GLU A 90 9.85 -17.08 -28.19
N LYS A 91 10.69 -16.31 -27.48
CA LYS A 91 11.67 -16.86 -26.53
C LYS A 91 11.04 -17.49 -25.30
N LEU A 92 9.90 -16.95 -24.87
CA LEU A 92 9.19 -17.38 -23.65
C LEU A 92 7.93 -18.20 -23.96
N ASP A 93 7.57 -18.32 -25.25
CA ASP A 93 6.31 -18.87 -25.76
C ASP A 93 5.10 -18.35 -24.97
N ARG A 94 5.04 -17.02 -24.79
CA ARG A 94 4.10 -16.35 -23.89
C ARG A 94 3.46 -15.13 -24.52
N TYR A 95 2.15 -15.03 -24.35
CA TYR A 95 1.32 -13.87 -24.63
C TYR A 95 1.15 -12.97 -23.41
N ILE A 96 1.15 -11.66 -23.62
CA ILE A 96 0.75 -10.65 -22.65
C ILE A 96 -0.40 -9.86 -23.25
N TYR A 97 -1.52 -9.83 -22.56
CA TYR A 97 -2.74 -9.12 -22.92
C TYR A 97 -2.91 -7.92 -21.99
N GLU A 98 -2.66 -6.72 -22.51
CA GLU A 98 -2.89 -5.46 -21.80
C GLU A 98 -4.28 -4.92 -22.14
N LEU A 99 -5.21 -4.97 -21.19
CA LEU A 99 -6.54 -4.40 -21.32
C LEU A 99 -6.53 -2.91 -21.04
N TYR A 100 -7.25 -2.16 -21.86
CA TYR A 100 -7.44 -0.73 -21.70
C TYR A 100 -8.92 -0.43 -21.41
N PRO A 101 -9.22 0.54 -20.53
CA PRO A 101 -10.59 1.00 -20.34
C PRO A 101 -11.12 1.60 -21.66
N PRO A 102 -12.44 1.50 -21.93
CA PRO A 102 -13.04 2.14 -23.09
C PRO A 102 -12.81 3.65 -23.05
N LYS A 103 -12.82 4.29 -24.23
CA LYS A 103 -12.72 5.76 -24.31
C LYS A 103 -13.88 6.40 -23.56
N LYS A 104 -13.69 7.62 -23.06
CA LYS A 104 -14.82 8.41 -22.55
C LYS A 104 -15.86 8.58 -23.66
N ALA A 105 -17.14 8.62 -23.28
CA ALA A 105 -18.23 8.69 -24.24
C ALA A 105 -18.09 9.86 -25.24
N ASN A 106 -17.70 11.05 -24.77
CA ASN A 106 -17.45 12.19 -25.65
C ASN A 106 -16.30 11.91 -26.62
N ASP A 107 -15.17 11.41 -26.10
CA ASP A 107 -14.00 11.07 -26.93
C ASP A 107 -14.34 10.00 -27.98
N PHE A 108 -15.23 9.06 -27.67
CA PHE A 108 -15.71 8.03 -28.60
C PHE A 108 -16.62 8.62 -29.69
N LEU A 109 -17.63 9.42 -29.29
CA LEU A 109 -18.63 10.00 -30.20
C LEU A 109 -18.01 11.07 -31.11
N GLU A 110 -17.02 11.81 -30.63
CA GLU A 110 -16.25 12.79 -31.42
C GLU A 110 -15.13 12.14 -32.24
N HIS A 111 -14.78 10.89 -31.95
CA HIS A 111 -13.73 10.18 -32.67
C HIS A 111 -14.09 10.06 -34.15
N GLU A 112 -13.19 10.50 -35.02
CA GLU A 112 -13.39 10.50 -36.46
C GLU A 112 -13.82 9.14 -37.00
N VAL A 113 -13.20 8.04 -36.56
CA VAL A 113 -13.56 6.70 -37.01
C VAL A 113 -14.74 6.10 -36.22
N PHE A 114 -14.64 5.99 -34.89
CA PHE A 114 -15.66 5.31 -34.07
C PHE A 114 -17.02 6.00 -34.09
N GLY A 115 -17.06 7.33 -34.01
CA GLY A 115 -18.30 8.10 -34.10
C GLY A 115 -18.99 7.90 -35.45
N ARG A 116 -18.23 7.89 -36.56
CA ARG A 116 -18.77 7.62 -37.90
C ARG A 116 -19.30 6.19 -38.04
N MET A 117 -18.56 5.18 -37.58
CA MET A 117 -19.02 3.79 -37.61
C MET A 117 -20.28 3.57 -36.76
N TYR A 118 -20.34 4.18 -35.58
CA TYR A 118 -21.51 4.10 -34.70
C TYR A 118 -22.74 4.78 -35.31
N LEU A 119 -22.56 5.95 -35.94
CA LEU A 119 -23.61 6.67 -36.65
C LEU A 119 -24.13 5.88 -37.86
N ASP A 120 -23.23 5.27 -38.63
CA ASP A 120 -23.58 4.46 -39.80
C ASP A 120 -24.40 3.23 -39.40
N LEU A 121 -24.00 2.55 -38.31
CA LEU A 121 -24.67 1.34 -37.84
C LEU A 121 -26.05 1.60 -37.22
N LEU A 122 -26.16 2.62 -36.37
CA LEU A 122 -27.36 2.83 -35.52
C LEU A 122 -28.23 4.03 -35.93
N GLY A 123 -27.73 4.87 -36.84
CA GLY A 123 -28.45 6.02 -37.37
C GLY A 123 -28.46 7.25 -36.45
N GLU A 124 -28.90 8.37 -37.01
CA GLU A 124 -28.83 9.69 -36.38
C GLU A 124 -29.63 9.78 -35.08
N GLN A 125 -30.80 9.13 -35.00
CA GLN A 125 -31.66 9.20 -33.82
C GLN A 125 -30.97 8.60 -32.59
N VAL A 126 -30.39 7.40 -32.74
CA VAL A 126 -29.67 6.73 -31.65
C VAL A 126 -28.39 7.49 -31.31
N PHE A 127 -27.66 7.98 -32.32
CA PHE A 127 -26.46 8.79 -32.09
C PHE A 127 -26.76 10.05 -31.26
N ARG A 128 -27.84 10.77 -31.59
CA ARG A 128 -28.28 11.95 -30.84
C ARG A 128 -28.71 11.60 -29.41
N PHE A 129 -29.46 10.52 -29.23
CA PHE A 129 -29.86 10.05 -27.91
C PHE A 129 -28.65 9.75 -27.02
N GLN A 130 -27.65 9.03 -27.54
CA GLN A 130 -26.45 8.71 -26.77
C GLN A 130 -25.62 9.94 -26.46
N LYS A 131 -25.48 10.85 -27.43
CA LYS A 131 -24.85 12.15 -27.20
C LYS A 131 -25.52 12.86 -26.03
N GLN A 132 -26.85 12.95 -26.01
CA GLN A 132 -27.59 13.58 -24.92
C GLN A 132 -27.49 12.83 -23.58
N ALA A 133 -27.53 11.50 -23.59
CA ALA A 133 -27.43 10.67 -22.39
C ALA A 133 -26.06 10.80 -21.69
N PHE A 134 -24.98 10.89 -22.46
CA PHE A 134 -23.63 11.05 -21.92
C PHE A 134 -23.21 12.51 -21.67
N LEU A 135 -23.89 13.49 -22.29
CA LEU A 135 -23.71 14.93 -22.05
C LEU A 135 -24.57 15.50 -20.93
N GLN A 136 -25.27 14.68 -20.14
CA GLN A 136 -26.22 15.16 -19.13
C GLN A 136 -25.56 16.13 -18.13
N GLU A 137 -25.66 17.43 -18.43
CA GLU A 137 -25.65 18.49 -17.44
C GLU A 137 -26.77 18.16 -16.45
N SER A 138 -26.45 18.21 -15.17
CA SER A 138 -27.44 18.05 -14.09
C SER A 138 -28.70 18.83 -14.45
N LEU A 139 -29.84 18.13 -14.54
CA LEU A 139 -31.14 18.76 -14.80
C LEU A 139 -31.26 20.03 -13.94
N ARG A 140 -31.55 21.19 -14.55
CA ARG A 140 -31.83 22.42 -13.80
C ARG A 140 -33.10 22.20 -12.97
N LYS A 141 -32.93 21.87 -11.69
CA LYS A 141 -34.03 21.63 -10.74
C LYS A 141 -34.71 22.93 -10.25
N GLN A 142 -34.54 24.05 -10.96
CA GLN A 142 -35.05 25.37 -10.51
C GLN A 142 -36.58 25.42 -10.43
N GLU A 143 -37.28 24.65 -11.26
CA GLU A 143 -38.76 24.54 -11.27
C GLU A 143 -39.27 23.26 -10.59
N TYR A 144 -38.37 22.44 -10.02
CA TYR A 144 -38.74 21.15 -9.41
C TYR A 144 -38.61 21.25 -7.89
N LYS A 145 -39.71 20.93 -7.20
CA LYS A 145 -39.70 20.76 -5.74
C LYS A 145 -39.30 19.32 -5.43
N ASP A 146 -38.30 19.14 -4.57
CA ASP A 146 -37.95 17.83 -4.04
C ASP A 146 -39.10 17.32 -3.17
N VAL A 147 -39.66 16.17 -3.55
CA VAL A 147 -40.75 15.47 -2.85
C VAL A 147 -40.30 14.09 -2.38
N SER A 148 -38.99 13.82 -2.40
CA SER A 148 -38.42 12.57 -1.93
C SER A 148 -38.61 12.47 -0.43
N GLU A 149 -39.21 11.38 0.06
CA GLU A 149 -39.24 11.11 1.49
C GLU A 149 -37.85 10.70 1.97
N CYS A 150 -37.37 11.32 3.04
CA CYS A 150 -36.10 10.99 3.65
C CYS A 150 -36.32 9.85 4.64
N ILE A 151 -35.41 8.87 4.67
CA ILE A 151 -35.50 7.74 5.61
C ILE A 151 -35.47 8.20 7.08
N SER A 152 -35.00 9.42 7.36
CA SER A 152 -35.09 10.07 8.66
C SER A 152 -36.53 10.20 9.17
N ASP A 153 -37.51 10.26 8.28
CA ASP A 153 -38.92 10.41 8.63
C ASP A 153 -39.55 9.08 9.07
N VAL A 154 -38.98 7.95 8.63
CA VAL A 154 -39.38 6.58 9.03
C VAL A 154 -38.67 6.13 10.32
N ILE A 155 -37.47 6.63 10.57
CA ILE A 155 -36.58 6.15 11.66
C ILE A 155 -36.90 6.77 13.04
N ARG A 156 -37.75 7.80 13.10
CA ARG A 156 -38.02 8.55 14.35
C ARG A 156 -38.65 7.75 15.49
N GLU A 157 -39.24 6.59 15.24
CA GLU A 157 -39.75 5.71 16.28
C GLU A 157 -38.73 4.61 16.61
N GLY A 158 -37.72 4.95 17.42
CA GLY A 158 -36.79 3.96 18.00
C GLY A 158 -35.32 4.35 17.95
N TRP A 159 -34.92 5.27 17.06
CA TRP A 159 -33.60 5.91 17.13
C TRP A 159 -33.56 6.94 18.25
N ASN A 160 -33.11 6.50 19.42
CA ASN A 160 -32.81 7.38 20.54
C ASN A 160 -31.31 7.67 20.62
N GLU A 161 -30.94 8.69 21.39
CA GLU A 161 -29.56 9.10 21.63
C GLU A 161 -28.68 7.94 22.15
N HIS A 162 -29.28 6.97 22.84
CA HIS A 162 -28.60 5.77 23.31
C HIS A 162 -28.17 4.83 22.17
N PHE A 163 -29.02 4.62 21.15
CA PHE A 163 -28.67 3.82 19.97
C PHE A 163 -27.59 4.50 19.13
N GLU A 164 -27.68 5.81 18.93
CA GLU A 164 -26.68 6.58 18.17
C GLU A 164 -25.30 6.56 18.85
N ASN A 165 -25.29 6.71 20.18
CA ASN A 165 -24.06 6.61 20.97
C ASN A 165 -23.50 5.19 20.99
N THR A 166 -24.36 4.16 21.05
CA THR A 166 -23.93 2.76 20.99
C THR A 166 -23.35 2.41 19.62
N PHE A 167 -23.99 2.85 18.53
CA PHE A 167 -23.52 2.62 17.18
C PHE A 167 -22.22 3.37 16.88
N SER A 168 -22.11 4.63 17.34
CA SER A 168 -20.87 5.42 17.21
C SER A 168 -19.71 4.77 17.96
N LYS A 169 -19.95 4.30 19.20
CA LYS A 169 -18.95 3.53 19.95
C LYS A 169 -18.53 2.25 19.25
N MET A 170 -19.49 1.48 18.72
CA MET A 170 -19.18 0.26 17.97
C MET A 170 -18.38 0.54 16.68
N GLN A 171 -18.63 1.65 15.99
CA GLN A 171 -17.81 2.06 14.85
C GLN A 171 -16.40 2.51 15.24
N GLU A 172 -16.26 3.22 16.35
CA GLU A 172 -14.97 3.62 16.92
C GLU A 172 -14.16 2.38 17.34
N GLU A 173 -14.79 1.40 18.01
CA GLU A 173 -14.18 0.12 18.41
C GLU A 173 -13.68 -0.71 17.20
N ILE A 174 -14.43 -0.74 16.09
CA ILE A 174 -14.02 -1.42 14.84
C ILE A 174 -12.83 -0.72 14.16
N GLN A 175 -12.71 0.60 14.32
CA GLN A 175 -11.57 1.36 13.80
C GLN A 175 -10.34 1.28 14.70
N GLU A 176 -10.53 1.18 16.02
CA GLU A 176 -9.45 0.94 16.99
C GLU A 176 -8.90 -0.48 16.87
N SER A 177 -9.71 -1.49 16.56
CA SER A 177 -9.25 -2.88 16.39
C SER A 177 -8.38 -3.11 15.14
N ARG A 178 -8.38 -2.19 14.17
CA ARG A 178 -7.55 -2.27 12.93
C ARG A 178 -6.27 -1.45 13.00
N ASP A 179 -6.17 -0.52 13.94
CA ASP A 179 -5.01 0.34 14.16
C ASP A 179 -4.54 0.06 15.59
N GLY A 180 -3.93 -1.11 15.80
CA GLY A 180 -3.45 -1.61 17.10
C GLY A 180 -2.31 -0.75 17.66
N SER A 181 -2.58 0.50 17.95
CA SER A 181 -1.69 1.41 18.64
C SER A 181 -2.54 2.09 19.71
N GLU A 182 -2.52 1.60 20.94
CA GLU A 182 -3.04 2.38 22.06
C GLU A 182 -2.33 3.74 22.03
N ILE A 183 -3.07 4.82 21.72
CA ILE A 183 -2.51 6.16 21.66
C ILE A 183 -2.32 6.64 23.10
N ILE A 184 -1.14 6.36 23.64
CA ILE A 184 -0.74 6.85 24.97
C ILE A 184 -0.21 8.27 24.80
N PHE A 185 -1.12 9.26 24.72
CA PHE A 185 -0.78 10.67 24.60
C PHE A 185 -1.71 11.56 25.42
N ASN A 186 -1.14 12.36 26.33
CA ASN A 186 -1.91 13.28 27.17
C ASN A 186 -2.28 14.55 26.39
N TYR A 187 -3.48 14.55 25.82
CA TYR A 187 -4.01 15.67 25.03
C TYR A 187 -4.25 16.94 25.86
N ASP A 188 -4.62 16.81 27.14
CA ASP A 188 -4.84 17.97 28.01
C ASP A 188 -3.53 18.72 28.27
N ALA A 189 -2.48 17.96 28.59
CA ALA A 189 -1.13 18.48 28.73
C ALA A 189 -0.62 19.05 27.39
N PHE A 190 -1.00 18.50 26.24
CA PHE A 190 -0.61 19.03 24.93
C PHE A 190 -1.32 20.36 24.61
N LEU A 191 -2.63 20.46 24.84
CA LEU A 191 -3.45 21.61 24.47
C LEU A 191 -3.40 22.77 25.47
N LEU A 192 -2.81 22.57 26.65
CA LEU A 192 -2.65 23.60 27.67
C LEU A 192 -2.03 24.88 27.07
N ASN A 193 -2.67 26.03 27.21
CA ASN A 193 -2.22 27.32 26.67
C ASN A 193 -1.97 27.34 25.14
N PHE A 194 -2.49 26.37 24.37
CA PHE A 194 -2.26 26.28 22.93
C PHE A 194 -3.34 26.94 22.06
N LYS A 195 -4.36 27.52 22.70
CA LYS A 195 -5.51 28.16 22.01
C LYS A 195 -5.11 29.40 21.19
N ASN A 196 -4.09 30.14 21.62
CA ASN A 196 -3.63 31.36 20.95
C ASN A 196 -2.72 31.08 19.75
N VAL A 197 -2.06 29.92 19.73
CA VAL A 197 -1.13 29.53 18.65
C VAL A 197 -1.84 28.70 17.59
N TRP A 198 -2.80 27.86 18.00
CA TRP A 198 -3.56 27.01 17.09
C TRP A 198 -5.05 27.01 17.43
N PRO A 199 -5.91 27.70 16.66
CA PRO A 199 -7.32 27.86 17.00
C PRO A 199 -8.10 26.54 17.04
N PRO A 200 -9.07 26.35 17.96
CA PRO A 200 -9.89 25.12 18.01
C PRO A 200 -10.58 24.75 16.70
N LYS A 201 -11.02 25.75 15.92
CA LYS A 201 -11.66 25.55 14.61
C LYS A 201 -10.78 24.86 13.57
N LYS A 202 -9.45 24.92 13.75
CA LYS A 202 -8.46 24.30 12.85
C LYS A 202 -8.01 22.91 13.35
N ARG A 203 -8.56 22.44 14.47
CA ARG A 203 -8.24 21.14 15.08
C ARG A 203 -9.33 20.14 14.71
N SER A 204 -9.08 19.30 13.72
CA SER A 204 -9.96 18.16 13.45
C SER A 204 -9.61 16.99 14.38
N ALA A 205 -10.61 16.16 14.72
CA ALA A 205 -10.39 14.95 15.53
C ALA A 205 -9.35 14.02 14.88
N LYS A 206 -9.42 13.87 13.54
CA LYS A 206 -8.44 13.12 12.75
C LYS A 206 -7.01 13.64 12.93
N LEU A 207 -6.83 14.96 12.96
CA LEU A 207 -5.51 15.58 13.09
C LEU A 207 -4.95 15.45 14.50
N LEU A 208 -5.80 15.55 15.52
CA LEU A 208 -5.40 15.29 16.91
C LEU A 208 -5.02 13.81 17.11
N LYS A 209 -5.76 12.88 16.51
CA LYS A 209 -5.42 11.45 16.53
C LYS A 209 -4.03 11.21 15.91
N GLU A 210 -3.74 11.83 14.76
CA GLU A 210 -2.43 11.72 14.10
C GLU A 210 -1.29 12.30 14.94
N ILE A 211 -1.50 13.45 15.60
CA ILE A 211 -0.52 14.05 16.52
C ILE A 211 -0.23 13.11 17.68
N GLY A 212 -1.27 12.54 18.30
CA GLY A 212 -1.11 11.58 19.38
C GLY A 212 -0.32 10.36 18.94
N ARG A 213 -0.68 9.78 17.79
CA ARG A 213 0.03 8.63 17.20
C ARG A 213 1.52 8.90 17.00
N ILE A 214 1.88 10.04 16.41
CA ILE A 214 3.29 10.41 16.20
C ILE A 214 4.02 10.64 17.51
N ALA A 215 3.36 11.27 18.49
CA ALA A 215 3.95 11.49 19.80
C ALA A 215 4.18 10.19 20.56
N THR A 216 3.23 9.27 20.52
CA THR A 216 3.35 7.92 21.08
C THR A 216 4.44 7.13 20.36
N LEU A 217 4.52 7.20 19.03
CA LEU A 217 5.53 6.54 18.21
C LEU A 217 6.97 6.93 18.60
N TYR A 218 7.24 8.24 18.64
CA TYR A 218 8.58 8.77 18.90
C TYR A 218 8.88 9.02 20.39
N GLY A 219 7.94 8.71 21.29
CA GLY A 219 8.08 8.98 22.72
C GLY A 219 8.25 10.48 23.03
N ILE A 220 7.44 11.32 22.40
CA ILE A 220 7.53 12.78 22.49
C ILE A 220 6.60 13.28 23.59
N HIS A 221 7.19 13.96 24.58
CA HIS A 221 6.44 14.62 25.64
C HIS A 221 5.43 15.65 25.08
N PRO A 222 4.21 15.78 25.64
CA PRO A 222 3.19 16.72 25.17
C PRO A 222 3.68 18.17 24.97
N GLN A 223 4.56 18.66 25.85
CA GLN A 223 5.16 20.01 25.71
C GLN A 223 6.10 20.11 24.51
N THR A 224 6.90 19.08 24.25
CA THR A 224 7.81 19.03 23.11
C THR A 224 7.01 18.88 21.81
N MET A 225 5.95 18.06 21.81
CA MET A 225 5.06 17.89 20.67
C MET A 225 4.34 19.19 20.33
N ARG A 226 3.94 19.96 21.34
CA ARG A 226 3.38 21.31 21.15
C ARG A 226 4.33 22.22 20.38
N GLY A 227 5.60 22.28 20.78
CA GLY A 227 6.61 23.06 20.07
C GLY A 227 6.93 22.55 18.66
N ILE A 228 6.74 21.25 18.40
CA ILE A 228 6.86 20.68 17.04
C ILE A 228 5.68 21.13 16.18
N VAL A 229 4.45 20.96 16.68
CA VAL A 229 3.23 21.39 15.98
C VAL A 229 3.29 22.88 15.67
N SER A 230 3.68 23.73 16.62
CA SER A 230 3.86 25.18 16.38
C SER A 230 4.79 25.51 15.21
N ARG A 231 5.86 24.73 15.03
CA ARG A 231 6.86 24.95 13.97
C ARG A 231 6.48 24.31 12.63
N SER A 232 5.34 23.63 12.59
CA SER A 232 4.76 23.02 11.41
C SER A 232 3.43 23.66 11.00
N LEU A 233 3.02 24.73 11.68
CA LEU A 233 1.88 25.54 11.26
C LEU A 233 2.33 26.56 10.19
N ASP A 234 1.51 26.74 9.16
CA ASP A 234 1.65 27.83 8.21
C ASP A 234 1.12 29.17 8.77
N LYS A 235 1.21 30.24 7.97
CA LYS A 235 0.71 31.58 8.35
C LYS A 235 -0.81 31.62 8.56
N ASP A 236 -1.54 30.66 8.01
CA ASP A 236 -3.00 30.56 8.02
C ASP A 236 -3.52 29.56 9.10
N GLY A 237 -2.61 28.96 9.87
CA GLY A 237 -2.89 28.01 10.93
C GLY A 237 -3.24 26.59 10.45
N ASN A 238 -2.90 26.23 9.21
CA ASN A 238 -2.97 24.85 8.73
C ASN A 238 -1.68 24.10 9.07
N LEU A 239 -1.83 22.83 9.46
CA LEU A 239 -0.71 21.99 9.91
C LEU A 239 -0.13 21.20 8.75
N ASP A 240 1.15 21.43 8.46
CA ASP A 240 1.95 20.56 7.60
C ASP A 240 2.30 19.26 8.36
N VAL A 241 1.54 18.20 8.06
CA VAL A 241 1.68 16.89 8.70
C VAL A 241 3.04 16.26 8.38
N ASP A 242 3.55 16.43 7.15
CA ASP A 242 4.82 15.82 6.74
C ASP A 242 6.02 16.57 7.34
N GLY A 243 5.94 17.89 7.40
CA GLY A 243 6.90 18.70 8.16
C GLY A 243 6.90 18.37 9.65
N MET A 244 5.73 18.17 10.25
CA MET A 244 5.58 17.72 11.63
C MET A 244 6.24 16.36 11.87
N ARG A 245 6.00 15.37 11.01
CA ARG A 245 6.63 14.04 11.09
C ARG A 245 8.15 14.12 11.05
N LYS A 246 8.71 14.87 10.10
CA LYS A 246 10.16 15.06 9.98
C LYS A 246 10.77 15.70 11.23
N ARG A 247 10.08 16.67 11.84
CA ARG A 247 10.53 17.31 13.08
C ARG A 247 10.40 16.38 14.29
N ALA A 248 9.33 15.60 14.35
CA ALA A 248 9.10 14.59 15.39
C ALA A 248 10.20 13.51 15.38
N ALA A 249 10.54 12.98 14.20
CA ALA A 249 11.62 12.00 14.03
C ALA A 249 12.99 12.50 14.53
N ASN A 250 13.26 13.80 14.37
CA ASN A 250 14.51 14.43 14.82
C ASN A 250 14.46 14.94 16.26
N SER A 251 13.31 14.85 16.93
CA SER A 251 13.17 15.30 18.32
C SER A 251 13.76 14.28 19.30
N LYS A 252 14.14 14.77 20.49
CA LYS A 252 14.64 13.90 21.56
C LYS A 252 13.47 13.19 22.22
N ALA A 253 13.56 11.87 22.36
CA ALA A 253 12.57 11.11 23.09
C ALA A 253 12.62 11.49 24.58
N LYS A 254 11.50 11.95 25.11
CA LYS A 254 11.28 12.22 26.54
C LYS A 254 9.90 11.68 26.88
N TYR A 255 9.90 10.50 27.49
CA TYR A 255 8.69 9.79 27.86
C TYR A 255 8.74 9.50 29.36
N GLU A 256 7.79 10.07 30.09
CA GLU A 256 7.56 9.83 31.51
C GLU A 256 6.26 9.04 31.59
N THR A 257 6.33 7.80 32.10
CA THR A 257 5.17 6.93 32.29
C THR A 257 5.31 6.18 33.61
N ASP A 258 4.18 5.87 34.24
CA ASP A 258 4.08 4.97 35.38
C ASP A 258 4.01 3.48 34.96
N GLU A 259 4.01 3.21 33.64
CA GLU A 259 3.92 1.86 33.08
C GLU A 259 5.18 1.04 33.39
N VAL A 260 5.00 0.01 34.22
CA VAL A 260 6.07 -0.90 34.68
C VAL A 260 6.53 -1.81 33.55
N ASN A 261 5.63 -2.19 32.62
CA ASN A 261 5.99 -3.07 31.52
C ASN A 261 6.74 -2.31 30.42
N ILE A 262 8.06 -2.54 30.36
CA ILE A 262 8.95 -1.90 29.38
C ILE A 262 8.56 -2.20 27.92
N TYR A 263 7.92 -3.33 27.62
CA TYR A 263 7.52 -3.69 26.24
C TYR A 263 6.30 -2.89 25.75
N LYS A 264 5.59 -2.20 26.64
CA LYS A 264 4.51 -1.27 26.29
C LYS A 264 5.01 0.15 26.03
N TRP A 265 6.30 0.41 26.25
CA TRP A 265 6.84 1.74 26.01
C TRP A 265 6.92 2.06 24.51
N PRO A 266 6.88 3.34 24.14
CA PRO A 266 7.19 3.78 22.78
C PRO A 266 8.46 3.11 22.23
N PRO A 267 8.47 2.55 21.02
CA PRO A 267 9.61 1.77 20.55
C PRO A 267 10.94 2.51 20.49
N VAL A 268 10.89 3.81 20.18
CA VAL A 268 12.09 4.67 20.24
C VAL A 268 12.59 4.82 21.67
N ARG A 269 11.69 4.93 22.65
CA ARG A 269 12.04 4.99 24.07
C ARG A 269 12.56 3.66 24.59
N PHE A 270 11.97 2.55 24.14
CA PHE A 270 12.44 1.20 24.47
C PHE A 270 13.88 1.00 24.00
N LEU A 271 14.19 1.36 22.75
CA LEU A 271 15.55 1.30 22.24
C LEU A 271 16.50 2.24 22.99
N GLN A 272 16.07 3.46 23.31
CA GLN A 272 16.84 4.39 24.15
C GLN A 272 17.18 3.79 25.52
N ASN A 273 16.24 3.06 26.14
CA ASN A 273 16.46 2.37 27.41
C ASN A 273 17.51 1.25 27.27
N LYS A 274 17.45 0.47 26.19
CA LYS A 274 18.48 -0.54 25.86
C LYS A 274 19.86 0.09 25.64
N GLN A 275 19.91 1.35 25.18
CA GLN A 275 21.13 2.15 25.02
C GLN A 275 21.53 2.95 26.29
N LYS A 276 21.07 2.54 27.48
CA LYS A 276 21.37 3.21 28.77
C LYS A 276 20.98 4.68 28.80
N GLY A 277 19.92 5.06 28.10
CA GLY A 277 19.40 6.42 28.03
C GLY A 277 19.99 7.28 26.92
N VAL A 278 20.96 6.77 26.15
CA VAL A 278 21.50 7.48 24.98
C VAL A 278 20.46 7.49 23.86
N GLU A 279 20.31 8.65 23.22
CA GLU A 279 19.33 8.84 22.14
C GLU A 279 19.64 7.93 20.94
N PRO A 280 18.66 7.17 20.42
CA PRO A 280 18.84 6.37 19.23
C PRO A 280 19.22 7.20 18.01
N SER A 281 20.02 6.62 17.11
CA SER A 281 20.43 7.32 15.90
C SER A 281 19.24 7.59 14.98
N ARG A 282 19.39 8.56 14.06
CA ARG A 282 18.35 8.84 13.06
C ARG A 282 18.01 7.60 12.22
N TYR A 283 19.00 6.75 11.93
CA TYR A 283 18.80 5.51 11.18
C TYR A 283 18.00 4.46 11.97
N ASP A 284 18.24 4.36 13.28
CA ASP A 284 17.48 3.44 14.14
C ASP A 284 16.02 3.87 14.25
N LYS A 285 15.78 5.18 14.44
CA LYS A 285 14.43 5.75 14.47
C LYS A 285 13.69 5.57 13.15
N GLU A 286 14.39 5.69 12.03
CA GLU A 286 13.82 5.46 10.70
C GLU A 286 13.45 3.99 10.50
N THR A 287 14.31 3.07 10.94
CA THR A 287 14.02 1.63 10.90
C THR A 287 12.78 1.29 11.73
N ILE A 288 12.69 1.84 12.95
CA ILE A 288 11.50 1.68 13.80
C ILE A 288 10.24 2.26 13.12
N ARG A 289 10.34 3.43 12.47
CA ARG A 289 9.22 4.03 11.71
C ARG A 289 8.73 3.08 10.62
N ILE A 290 9.63 2.53 9.82
CA ILE A 290 9.30 1.59 8.73
C ILE A 290 8.54 0.38 9.29
N LEU A 291 8.98 -0.20 10.41
CA LEU A 291 8.30 -1.32 11.04
C LEU A 291 6.85 -1.00 11.45
N LEU A 292 6.60 0.22 11.89
CA LEU A 292 5.28 0.64 12.40
C LEU A 292 4.35 1.15 11.29
N GLU A 293 4.88 1.83 10.28
CA GLU A 293 4.07 2.47 9.23
C GLU A 293 3.94 1.61 7.97
N GLU A 294 5.02 0.96 7.53
CA GLU A 294 5.05 0.18 6.29
C GLU A 294 4.72 -1.30 6.56
N TYR A 295 5.34 -1.89 7.58
CA TYR A 295 5.04 -3.26 8.01
C TYR A 295 3.83 -3.35 8.94
N LYS A 296 3.33 -2.22 9.45
CA LYS A 296 2.15 -2.12 10.34
C LYS A 296 2.20 -3.05 11.57
N LEU A 297 3.40 -3.33 12.07
CA LEU A 297 3.57 -4.16 13.26
C LEU A 297 3.10 -3.41 14.52
N HIS A 298 2.54 -4.14 15.49
CA HIS A 298 2.14 -3.55 16.77
C HIS A 298 3.35 -3.01 17.55
N PRO A 299 3.28 -1.87 18.27
CA PRO A 299 4.39 -1.32 19.05
C PRO A 299 5.06 -2.32 19.99
N GLU A 300 4.25 -3.15 20.66
CA GLU A 300 4.75 -4.21 21.56
C GLU A 300 5.55 -5.28 20.80
N VAL A 301 5.07 -5.68 19.61
CA VAL A 301 5.76 -6.63 18.72
C VAL A 301 7.08 -6.03 18.23
N VAL A 302 7.09 -4.74 17.89
CA VAL A 302 8.31 -4.03 17.50
C VAL A 302 9.32 -3.99 18.64
N ASN A 303 8.89 -3.80 19.89
CA ASN A 303 9.79 -3.87 21.04
C ASN A 303 10.40 -5.25 21.24
N VAL A 304 9.60 -6.30 21.04
CA VAL A 304 10.09 -7.69 21.06
C VAL A 304 11.10 -7.93 19.94
N LEU A 305 10.81 -7.45 18.72
CA LEU A 305 11.72 -7.53 17.57
C LEU A 305 13.04 -6.79 17.84
N ILE A 306 12.97 -5.59 18.41
CA ILE A 306 14.16 -4.81 18.81
C ILE A 306 15.01 -5.63 19.78
N ASP A 307 14.40 -6.21 20.81
CA ASP A 307 15.13 -7.00 21.80
C ASP A 307 15.77 -8.25 21.18
N TYR A 308 15.02 -8.96 20.34
CA TYR A 308 15.50 -10.13 19.61
C TYR A 308 16.70 -9.80 18.71
N VAL A 309 16.60 -8.73 17.93
CA VAL A 309 17.68 -8.29 17.03
C VAL A 309 18.92 -7.89 17.81
N LEU A 310 18.77 -7.11 18.88
CA LEU A 310 19.91 -6.70 19.71
C LEU A 310 20.61 -7.91 20.36
N GLN A 311 19.86 -8.96 20.71
CA GLN A 311 20.43 -10.20 21.23
C GLN A 311 21.17 -11.00 20.15
N LYS A 312 20.60 -11.15 18.95
CA LYS A 312 21.19 -11.95 17.86
C LYS A 312 22.32 -11.26 17.11
N ALA A 313 22.30 -9.93 17.01
CA ALA A 313 23.25 -9.14 16.25
C ALA A 313 24.33 -8.48 17.15
N ASN A 314 24.65 -9.06 18.32
CA ASN A 314 25.66 -8.54 19.25
C ASN A 314 25.48 -7.04 19.57
N GLN A 315 24.27 -6.65 19.97
CA GLN A 315 23.87 -5.26 20.29
C GLN A 315 23.88 -4.29 19.10
N ARG A 316 24.00 -4.79 17.86
CA ARG A 316 23.80 -3.98 16.65
C ARG A 316 22.32 -3.97 16.26
N PHE A 317 21.88 -2.90 15.61
CA PHE A 317 20.52 -2.78 15.06
C PHE A 317 20.55 -2.50 13.55
N PRO A 318 21.07 -3.43 12.71
CA PRO A 318 21.22 -3.19 11.28
C PRO A 318 19.88 -3.33 10.54
N ARG A 319 19.50 -2.27 9.81
CA ARG A 319 18.22 -2.15 9.09
C ARG A 319 17.85 -3.39 8.27
N ASN A 320 18.74 -3.88 7.41
CA ASN A 320 18.45 -5.01 6.51
C ASN A 320 18.08 -6.29 7.27
N PHE A 321 18.75 -6.54 8.40
CA PHE A 321 18.48 -7.71 9.24
C PHE A 321 17.14 -7.56 9.98
N VAL A 322 16.86 -6.36 10.48
CA VAL A 322 15.59 -6.02 11.14
C VAL A 322 14.41 -6.22 10.17
N GLU A 323 14.51 -5.68 8.95
CA GLU A 323 13.47 -5.82 7.92
C GLU A 323 13.29 -7.27 7.46
N SER A 324 14.37 -8.05 7.35
CA SER A 324 14.30 -9.47 7.01
C SER A 324 13.49 -10.27 8.04
N ILE A 325 13.72 -10.04 9.33
CA ILE A 325 12.97 -10.70 10.41
C ILE A 325 11.52 -10.20 10.43
N ALA A 326 11.30 -8.88 10.29
CA ALA A 326 9.96 -8.31 10.22
C ALA A 326 9.13 -8.90 9.06
N GLY A 327 9.75 -9.06 7.89
CA GLY A 327 9.13 -9.71 6.74
C GLY A 327 8.81 -11.19 6.99
N SER A 328 9.68 -11.91 7.71
CA SER A 328 9.42 -13.30 8.13
C SER A 328 8.24 -13.39 9.11
N TRP A 329 8.17 -12.47 10.07
CA TRP A 329 7.07 -12.40 11.04
C TRP A 329 5.73 -12.08 10.36
N LEU A 330 5.74 -11.18 9.39
CA LEU A 330 4.57 -10.86 8.59
C LEU A 330 4.09 -12.08 7.78
N ARG A 331 4.99 -12.81 7.13
CA ARG A 331 4.65 -14.07 6.42
C ARG A 331 4.14 -15.16 7.36
N SER A 332 4.57 -15.13 8.62
CA SER A 332 4.14 -16.07 9.66
C SER A 332 2.90 -15.61 10.44
N ASN A 333 2.28 -14.50 10.02
CA ASN A 333 1.10 -13.90 10.65
C ASN A 333 1.26 -13.62 12.15
N ILE A 334 2.44 -13.14 12.55
CA ILE A 334 2.76 -12.74 13.93
C ILE A 334 2.37 -11.27 14.12
N GLU A 335 1.30 -11.04 14.86
CA GLU A 335 0.72 -9.70 15.06
C GLU A 335 0.64 -9.30 16.54
N THR A 336 0.81 -10.25 17.46
CA THR A 336 0.64 -10.03 18.91
C THR A 336 1.94 -10.23 19.69
N TYR A 337 2.03 -9.60 20.86
CA TYR A 337 3.17 -9.72 21.77
C TYR A 337 3.45 -11.18 22.13
N GLU A 338 2.41 -11.96 22.46
CA GLU A 338 2.52 -13.36 22.85
C GLU A 338 3.09 -14.22 21.72
N GLN A 339 2.62 -14.00 20.48
CA GLN A 339 3.13 -14.71 19.31
C GLN A 339 4.60 -14.36 19.03
N ALA A 340 4.97 -13.09 19.15
CA ALA A 340 6.34 -12.62 18.95
C ALA A 340 7.29 -13.24 19.99
N VAL A 341 6.86 -13.31 21.25
CA VAL A 341 7.62 -13.96 22.33
C VAL A 341 7.73 -15.47 22.09
N ALA A 342 6.65 -16.13 21.70
CA ALA A 342 6.67 -17.56 21.36
C ALA A 342 7.66 -17.86 20.22
N TYR A 343 7.72 -17.00 19.20
CA TYR A 343 8.68 -17.13 18.10
C TYR A 343 10.13 -17.02 18.57
N MET A 344 10.43 -16.12 19.51
CA MET A 344 11.79 -16.00 20.07
C MET A 344 12.24 -17.27 20.78
N HIS A 345 11.33 -17.97 21.46
CA HIS A 345 11.65 -19.18 22.23
C HIS A 345 11.73 -20.46 21.38
N ASN A 346 11.01 -20.54 20.27
CA ASN A 346 11.01 -21.71 19.36
C ASN A 346 11.23 -21.30 17.89
N PRO A 347 12.47 -20.97 17.47
CA PRO A 347 12.76 -20.53 16.10
C PRO A 347 12.71 -21.65 15.03
N THR A 348 12.11 -22.83 15.29
CA THR A 348 12.12 -23.96 14.35
C THR A 348 10.80 -24.73 14.28
N LYS A 349 10.02 -24.46 13.21
CA LYS A 349 9.55 -25.44 12.20
C LYS A 349 8.59 -24.75 11.21
N THR A 350 9.14 -24.13 10.17
CA THR A 350 8.41 -23.87 8.92
C THR A 350 9.38 -23.95 7.75
N ASN A 351 9.27 -25.10 7.06
CA ASN A 351 9.62 -25.48 5.69
C ASN A 351 11.01 -25.19 5.09
N GLN A 352 11.60 -26.28 4.59
CA GLN A 352 12.88 -26.47 3.92
C GLN A 352 13.05 -25.72 2.58
N ASP A 353 12.22 -24.72 2.26
CA ASP A 353 12.31 -23.99 0.98
C ASP A 353 13.10 -22.67 1.05
N ASP A 354 13.45 -22.18 2.25
CA ASP A 354 14.25 -20.96 2.43
C ASP A 354 15.78 -21.21 2.45
N LYS A 355 16.25 -22.36 1.92
CA LYS A 355 17.69 -22.62 1.75
C LYS A 355 18.29 -21.97 0.49
N VAL A 356 17.67 -20.91 -0.01
CA VAL A 356 18.22 -20.02 -1.04
C VAL A 356 18.04 -18.58 -0.60
N LEU A 357 18.82 -18.13 0.40
CA LEU A 357 19.42 -16.79 0.49
C LEU A 357 20.16 -16.61 1.84
N ILE A 358 21.03 -17.56 2.20
CA ILE A 358 22.14 -17.31 3.13
C ILE A 358 23.37 -18.03 2.57
N SER A 359 24.07 -17.36 1.67
CA SER A 359 25.50 -17.57 1.47
C SER A 359 26.17 -16.20 1.59
N TYR A 360 26.41 -15.76 2.82
CA TYR A 360 27.62 -14.99 3.03
C TYR A 360 28.73 -16.02 3.02
N GLU A 361 29.43 -16.13 1.89
CA GLU A 361 30.77 -16.71 1.88
C GLU A 361 31.56 -15.91 2.92
N GLU A 362 31.96 -16.59 3.99
CA GLU A 362 33.13 -16.15 4.74
C GLU A 362 34.27 -16.18 3.71
N GLU A 363 34.72 -15.00 3.26
CA GLU A 363 35.99 -14.91 2.55
C GLU A 363 37.05 -15.52 3.45
N ASP A 364 37.46 -16.71 3.03
CA ASP A 364 38.48 -17.51 3.64
C ASP A 364 39.72 -16.63 3.83
N THR A 365 40.08 -16.44 5.08
CA THR A 365 41.27 -15.70 5.45
C THR A 365 42.47 -16.41 4.84
N MET A 366 43.12 -15.76 3.86
CA MET A 366 44.48 -16.08 3.39
C MET A 366 45.30 -16.69 4.54
N SER A 367 45.73 -17.94 4.38
CA SER A 367 46.52 -18.68 5.37
C SER A 367 47.71 -17.84 5.86
N GLU A 368 48.04 -17.91 7.16
CA GLU A 368 49.21 -17.20 7.71
C GLU A 368 50.51 -17.52 6.94
N ASP A 369 50.62 -18.72 6.38
CA ASP A 369 51.75 -19.12 5.54
C ASP A 369 51.78 -18.37 4.20
N GLU A 370 50.62 -18.13 3.60
CA GLU A 370 50.52 -17.37 2.34
C GLU A 370 50.70 -15.87 2.57
N ARG A 371 50.21 -15.33 3.69
CA ARG A 371 50.49 -13.94 4.11
C ARG A 371 51.98 -13.72 4.33
N SER A 372 52.65 -14.68 4.98
CA SER A 372 54.10 -14.62 5.23
C SER A 372 54.90 -14.65 3.93
N ARG A 373 54.53 -15.51 2.97
CA ARG A 373 55.16 -15.55 1.64
C ARG A 373 54.98 -14.26 0.84
N ILE A 374 53.79 -13.65 0.90
CA ILE A 374 53.53 -12.39 0.19
C ILE A 374 54.30 -11.23 0.82
N ILE A 375 54.43 -11.18 2.15
CA ILE A 375 55.23 -10.16 2.85
C ILE A 375 56.72 -10.31 2.51
N GLU A 376 57.24 -11.54 2.46
CA GLU A 376 58.63 -11.82 2.12
C GLU A 376 58.94 -11.50 0.64
N GLU A 377 58.01 -11.78 -0.28
CA GLU A 377 58.11 -11.42 -1.70
C GLU A 377 58.07 -9.89 -1.91
N ILE A 378 57.27 -9.16 -1.13
CA ILE A 378 57.21 -7.69 -1.16
C ILE A 378 58.49 -7.08 -0.60
N GLN A 379 59.09 -7.67 0.45
CA GLN A 379 60.38 -7.21 1.00
C GLN A 379 61.53 -7.45 0.01
N LYS A 380 61.61 -8.62 -0.62
CA LYS A 380 62.60 -8.89 -1.69
C LYS A 380 62.49 -7.93 -2.87
N ARG A 381 61.27 -7.59 -3.30
CA ARG A 381 61.05 -6.62 -4.38
C ARG A 381 61.47 -5.21 -3.99
N ARG A 382 61.26 -4.80 -2.73
CA ARG A 382 61.71 -3.50 -2.22
C ARG A 382 63.24 -3.41 -2.10
N GLU A 383 63.92 -4.49 -1.73
CA GLU A 383 65.38 -4.51 -1.67
C GLU A 383 66.04 -4.53 -3.06
N SER A 384 65.39 -5.13 -4.07
CA SER A 384 65.87 -5.12 -5.46
C SER A 384 65.72 -3.78 -6.19
N HIS A 385 64.84 -2.89 -5.72
CA HIS A 385 64.61 -1.56 -6.32
C HIS A 385 65.30 -0.42 -5.53
N GLY A 386 66.16 -0.75 -4.56
CA GLY A 386 66.92 0.19 -3.75
C GLY A 386 68.44 0.19 -3.99
N LYS A 387 68.93 -0.58 -4.97
CA LYS A 387 70.32 -0.56 -5.43
C LYS A 387 70.35 -0.69 -6.95
N ASP A 388 70.15 0.44 -7.63
CA ASP A 388 70.85 0.84 -8.84
C ASP A 388 70.68 2.36 -9.04
#